data_AF-A0A2N6CUF1-F1
#
_entry.id   AF-A0A2N6CUF1-F1
#
_cell.length_a   1.000
_cell.length_b   1.000
_cell.length_c   1.000
_cell.angle_alpha   90.00
_cell.angle_beta   90.00
_cell.angle_gamma   90.00
#
_symmetry.space_group_name_H-M   'P 1'
#
loop_
_entity.id
_entity.type
_entity.pdbx_description
1 polymer ?
#
loop_
_entity_poly.entity_id
_entity_poly.type
_entity_poly.pdbx_seq_one_letter_code
_entity_poly.pdbx_strand_id
1 'polypeptide(L)' 'MFCWSRYLLWLVILVLGTGSMLTACGQSGPLYLPDPASQQQEEAKDN' A
#
# COMPACT_ATOMS: atom_id res chain seq x y z
N MET A 1 -6.44 3.50 36.02
CA MET A 1 -5.17 2.82 35.65
C MET A 1 -5.03 2.88 34.15
N PHE A 2 -4.03 3.59 33.64
CA PHE A 2 -3.74 3.59 32.20
C PHE A 2 -3.33 2.17 31.80
N CYS A 3 -4.19 1.46 31.08
CA CYS A 3 -3.89 0.11 30.61
C CYS A 3 -2.73 0.18 29.62
N TRP A 4 -1.54 -0.15 30.11
CA TRP A 4 -0.30 -0.13 29.36
C TRP A 4 -0.39 -0.92 28.03
N SER A 5 -1.12 -2.04 28.04
CA SER A 5 -1.40 -2.83 26.83
C SER A 5 -2.09 -2.05 25.72
N ARG A 6 -2.96 -1.08 26.04
CA ARG A 6 -3.63 -0.24 25.03
C ARG A 6 -2.61 0.64 24.30
N TYR A 7 -1.69 1.24 25.04
CA TYR A 7 -0.64 2.09 24.48
C TYR A 7 0.37 1.28 23.67
N LEU A 8 0.77 0.09 24.15
CA LEU A 8 1.63 -0.81 23.39
C LEU A 8 0.99 -1.24 22.07
N LEU A 9 -0.30 -1.60 22.10
CA LEU A 9 -1.03 -1.99 20.90
C LEU A 9 -1.12 -0.83 19.89
N TRP A 10 -1.40 0.39 20.37
CA TRP A 10 -1.38 1.58 19.51
C TRP A 10 0.00 1.86 18.89
N LEU A 11 1.07 1.73 19.67
CA LEU A 11 2.44 1.89 19.19
C LEU A 11 2.73 0.89 18.05
N VAL A 12 2.42 -0.39 18.28
CA VAL A 12 2.62 -1.45 17.30
C VAL A 12 1.84 -1.18 16.02
N ILE A 13 0.56 -0.80 16.11
CA ILE A 13 -0.25 -0.47 14.94
C ILE A 13 0.33 0.72 14.18
N LEU A 14 0.76 1.77 14.89
CA LEU A 14 1.33 2.96 14.25
C LEU A 14 2.63 2.59 13.51
N VAL A 15 3.51 1.81 14.12
CA VAL A 15 4.77 1.39 13.51
C VAL A 15 4.53 0.46 12.32
N LEU A 16 3.71 -0.58 12.48
CA LEU A 16 3.41 -1.51 11.38
C LEU A 16 2.65 -0.84 10.24
N GLY A 17 1.68 0.02 10.56
CA GLY A 17 0.88 0.74 9.58
C GLY A 17 1.73 1.72 8.76
N THR A 18 2.46 2.61 9.43
CA THR A 18 3.32 3.59 8.75
C THR A 18 4.51 2.93 8.06
N GLY A 19 5.12 1.90 8.68
CA GLY A 19 6.18 1.11 8.08
C GLY A 19 5.76 0.36 6.81
N SER A 20 4.54 -0.20 6.80
CA SER A 20 3.98 -0.87 5.61
C SER A 20 3.68 0.12 4.50
N MET A 21 3.16 1.32 4.82
CA MET A 21 2.95 2.37 3.82
C MET A 21 4.27 2.89 3.24
N LEU A 22 5.29 3.11 4.08
CA LEU A 22 6.61 3.54 3.61
C LEU A 22 7.30 2.46 2.75
N THR A 23 7.15 1.19 3.14
CA THR A 23 7.59 0.04 2.33
C THR A 23 6.84 -0.03 1.01
N ALA A 24 5.51 0.06 1.01
CA ALA A 24 4.71 -0.03 -0.20
C ALA A 24 4.91 1.17 -1.14
N CYS A 25 5.14 2.37 -0.60
CA CYS A 25 5.39 3.58 -1.39
C CYS A 25 6.78 3.59 -2.06
N GLY A 26 7.69 2.68 -1.66
CA GLY A 26 8.98 2.43 -2.33
C GLY A 26 9.07 1.09 -3.06
N GLN A 27 8.18 0.14 -2.75
CA GLN A 27 8.07 -1.19 -3.37
C GLN A 27 6.97 -1.23 -4.45
N SER A 28 6.63 -0.08 -5.02
CA SER A 28 6.26 -0.02 -6.44
C SER A 28 7.50 -0.42 -7.25
N GLY A 29 7.87 -1.71 -7.19
CA GLY A 29 8.73 -2.35 -8.18
C GLY A 29 8.18 -2.00 -9.55
N PRO A 30 9.06 -1.85 -10.56
CA PRO A 30 8.81 -1.07 -11.79
C PRO A 30 7.36 -1.23 -12.16
N LEU A 31 6.56 -0.19 -11.86
CA LEU A 31 5.15 -0.16 -12.17
C LEU A 31 5.12 -0.59 -13.62
N TYR A 32 4.62 -1.81 -13.90
CA TYR A 32 4.55 -2.29 -15.26
C TYR A 32 3.57 -1.33 -15.90
N LEU A 33 4.13 -0.29 -16.52
CA LEU A 33 3.44 0.63 -17.37
C LEU A 33 3.37 -0.15 -18.67
N PRO A 34 2.24 -0.84 -18.94
CA PRO A 34 2.04 -1.41 -20.26
C PRO A 34 2.39 -0.35 -21.29
N ASP A 35 3.20 -0.72 -22.29
CA ASP A 35 3.40 0.09 -23.47
C ASP A 35 2.04 0.66 -23.92
N PRO A 36 1.98 1.90 -24.44
CA PRO A 36 0.73 2.58 -24.76
C PRO A 36 -0.23 1.76 -25.64
N ALA A 37 0.26 0.74 -26.33
CA ALA A 37 -0.53 -0.24 -27.07
C ALA A 37 -1.41 -1.17 -26.21
N SER A 38 -1.06 -1.44 -24.94
CA SER A 38 -1.83 -2.32 -24.04
C SER A 38 -2.87 -1.57 -23.20
N GLN A 39 -2.67 -0.28 -22.92
CA GLN A 39 -3.69 0.58 -22.28
C GLN A 39 -5.00 0.66 -23.09
N GLN A 40 -4.89 0.60 -24.42
CA GLN A 40 -6.03 0.71 -25.33
C GLN A 40 -6.86 -0.59 -25.45
N GLN A 41 -6.37 -1.71 -24.90
CA GLN A 41 -7.09 -2.99 -24.90
C GLN A 41 -7.82 -3.26 -23.57
N GLU A 42 -7.40 -2.65 -22.46
CA GLU A 42 -8.08 -2.79 -21.17
C GLU A 42 -9.27 -1.84 -21.01
N GLU A 43 -9.24 -0.63 -21.60
CA GLU A 43 -10.41 0.28 -21.60
C GLU A 43 -11.56 -0.17 -22.53
N ALA A 44 -11.35 -1.17 -23.39
CA ALA A 44 -12.38 -1.71 -24.29
C ALA A 44 -13.03 -3.00 -23.76
N LYS A 45 -12.58 -3.53 -22.62
CA LYS A 45 -13.10 -4.76 -22.00
C LYS A 45 -13.72 -4.50 -20.62
N ASP A 46 -14.18 -3.27 -20.39
CA ASP A 46 -15.11 -2.89 -19.32
C ASP A 46 -16.23 -2.05 -19.95
N ASN A 47 -16.99 -2.66 -20.87
CA ASN A 47 -18.28 -2.17 -21.33
C ASN A 47 -19.31 -3.29 -21.32
#